data_AF-J9EJY2-F1
#
_entry.id   AF-J9EJY2-F1
#
_cell.length_a   1.000
_cell.length_b   1.000
_cell.length_c   1.000
_cell.angle_alpha   90.00
_cell.angle_beta   90.00
_cell.angle_gamma   90.00
#
_symmetry.space_group_name_H-M   'P 1'
#
loop_
_entity.id
_entity.type
_entity.pdbx_description
1 polymer ?
#
loop_
_entity_poly.entity_id
_entity_poly.type
_entity_poly.pdbx_seq_one_letter_code
_entity_poly.pdbx_strand_id
1 'polypeptide(L)'
;MNDELFNDSLVIWKWKARYRSWEREAEAWMCSRAAVLIDPLITLKKRSGTAKTEVTQSELPKFPDPLGATVEDHKKNTIFTLEDLPIIAKRKEEPKLANTLASKEDEIVTTTERDLPGFIPWSSKKQNILKSFSDVGNSETSYLYCVPDLKKNDLSFVKRAARRLEQLEDASGWKKLAEQSQEENLIKINELHKSLEIAWAKEKKIESVNLAVEIANILGFASATNIYPHQFVLVTDILDEFGHLVYDRLYTKANKERAEAGLSQLPDNFTVDDVPKQTRDVARNWFCKIGDITEFLPRFYVETALIGCIRFVDAESLPVNLLRLARIPMSLPNPLVSCYARVYLCRVAMRLTPDDRAPHWRCFNDWINTVPIQPMPALMPALEWIIQCVAYNATTYDELKTLWDICADSEKRSTFLLPFLLALSSDYISQHALDVCKLVGC
;
A
#
# COMPACT_ATOMS: atom_id res chain seq x y z
N MET A 1 35.15 31.84 12.37
CA MET A 1 36.22 31.80 11.35
C MET A 1 36.62 30.35 11.26
N ASN A 2 35.87 29.60 10.44
CA ASN A 2 36.16 29.31 9.03
C ASN A 2 37.15 28.16 8.96
N ASP A 3 36.62 26.95 8.81
CA ASP A 3 37.30 25.91 8.05
C ASP A 3 36.27 25.13 7.24
N GLU A 4 36.58 25.08 5.95
CA GLU A 4 35.77 24.66 4.82
C GLU A 4 35.68 23.14 4.76
N LEU A 5 34.47 22.61 4.63
CA LEU A 5 34.24 21.26 4.11
C LEU A 5 33.15 21.39 3.04
N PHE A 6 33.58 21.18 1.80
CA PHE A 6 32.82 21.11 0.54
C PHE A 6 32.65 22.41 -0.26
N ASN A 7 33.72 22.76 -1.00
CA ASN A 7 33.67 23.64 -2.16
C ASN A 7 33.57 22.78 -3.43
N ASP A 8 32.36 22.71 -4.02
CA ASP A 8 32.01 21.82 -5.15
C ASP A 8 32.47 22.34 -6.54
N SER A 9 33.39 23.30 -6.59
CA SER A 9 33.78 23.96 -7.85
C SER A 9 34.95 23.32 -8.61
N LEU A 10 35.52 22.19 -8.16
CA LEU A 10 36.73 21.59 -8.77
C LEU A 10 36.63 20.12 -9.23
N VAL A 11 35.50 19.44 -9.14
CA VAL A 11 35.40 18.02 -9.56
C VAL A 11 34.59 17.86 -10.84
N ILE A 12 35.24 18.03 -11.98
CA ILE A 12 34.69 17.63 -13.29
C ILE A 12 34.96 16.13 -13.47
N TRP A 13 33.98 15.28 -13.18
CA TRP A 13 34.07 13.84 -13.46
C TRP A 13 34.04 13.59 -14.98
N LYS A 14 35.21 13.38 -15.59
CA LYS A 14 35.30 12.82 -16.95
C LYS A 14 35.04 11.31 -16.88
N TRP A 15 33.82 10.90 -17.24
CA TRP A 15 33.49 9.50 -17.47
C TRP A 15 34.38 8.90 -18.56
N LYS A 16 35.08 7.80 -18.24
CA LYS A 16 35.78 6.94 -19.20
C LYS A 16 35.18 5.54 -19.07
N ALA A 17 34.47 5.08 -20.10
CA ALA A 17 33.99 3.70 -20.16
C ALA A 17 35.20 2.74 -20.16
N ARG A 18 35.25 1.83 -19.20
CA ARG A 18 36.16 0.68 -19.24
C ARG A 18 35.36 -0.57 -19.58
N TYR A 19 35.88 -1.39 -20.50
CA TYR A 19 35.30 -2.68 -20.80
C TYR A 19 35.57 -3.68 -19.66
N ARG A 20 34.51 -4.38 -19.25
CA ARG A 20 34.54 -5.44 -18.22
C ARG A 20 35.20 -6.69 -18.78
N SER A 21 36.11 -7.30 -18.01
CA SER A 21 36.81 -8.53 -18.39
C SER A 21 36.28 -9.70 -17.55
N TRP A 22 35.39 -10.48 -18.17
CA TRP A 22 34.69 -11.58 -17.52
C TRP A 22 35.61 -12.73 -17.08
N GLU A 23 36.70 -12.97 -17.82
CA GLU A 23 37.66 -14.04 -17.54
C GLU A 23 38.35 -13.82 -16.19
N ARG A 24 38.75 -12.58 -15.88
CA ARG A 24 39.41 -12.23 -14.63
C ARG A 24 38.48 -12.33 -13.42
N GLU A 25 37.20 -12.04 -13.61
CA GLU A 25 36.19 -12.19 -12.55
C GLU A 25 35.87 -13.68 -12.30
N ALA A 26 35.84 -14.51 -13.35
CA ALA A 26 35.59 -15.93 -13.22
C ALA A 26 36.69 -16.67 -12.44
N GLU A 27 37.97 -16.32 -12.67
CA GLU A 27 39.10 -16.90 -11.91
C GLU A 27 39.08 -16.50 -10.43
N ALA A 28 38.68 -15.26 -10.12
CA ALA A 28 38.61 -14.77 -8.75
C ALA A 28 37.47 -15.40 -7.92
N TRP A 29 36.47 -16.01 -8.57
CA TRP A 29 35.24 -16.53 -7.95
C TRP A 29 35.16 -18.07 -7.96
N MET A 30 36.28 -18.74 -8.23
CA MET A 30 36.36 -20.20 -8.22
C MET A 30 36.28 -20.75 -6.78
N CYS A 31 35.10 -21.23 -6.38
CA CYS A 31 34.89 -21.97 -5.13
C CYS A 31 35.15 -23.47 -5.34
N SER A 32 35.75 -24.14 -4.34
CA SER A 32 35.96 -25.59 -4.36
C SER A 32 34.62 -26.33 -4.44
N ARG A 33 34.43 -27.16 -5.48
CA ARG A 33 33.24 -28.00 -5.66
C ARG A 33 33.56 -29.44 -5.28
N ALA A 34 32.75 -30.04 -4.41
CA ALA A 34 32.77 -31.47 -4.15
C ALA A 34 31.74 -32.17 -5.04
N ALA A 35 32.07 -33.35 -5.58
CA ALA A 35 31.15 -34.14 -6.38
C ALA A 35 30.06 -34.74 -5.47
N VAL A 36 28.80 -34.38 -5.74
CA VAL A 36 27.64 -34.96 -5.06
C VAL A 36 27.32 -36.30 -5.73
N LEU A 37 27.60 -37.41 -5.05
CA LEU A 37 27.41 -38.76 -5.58
C LEU A 37 25.97 -39.27 -5.49
N ILE A 38 25.07 -38.55 -4.81
CA ILE A 38 23.64 -38.91 -4.68
C ILE A 38 22.80 -37.62 -4.73
N ASP A 39 21.91 -37.53 -5.72
CA ASP A 39 21.02 -36.38 -5.92
C ASP A 39 19.90 -36.34 -4.86
N PRO A 40 19.76 -35.24 -4.09
CA PRO A 40 18.76 -35.12 -3.02
C PRO A 40 17.31 -35.03 -3.51
N LEU A 41 17.05 -34.94 -4.82
CA LEU A 41 15.70 -34.85 -5.39
C LEU A 41 15.18 -36.15 -6.01
N ILE A 42 15.93 -37.26 -5.91
CA ILE A 42 15.45 -38.57 -6.38
C ILE A 42 14.56 -39.21 -5.30
N THR A 43 13.24 -39.22 -5.54
CA THR A 43 12.29 -40.01 -4.74
C THR A 43 12.50 -41.50 -5.00
N LEU A 44 13.02 -42.22 -4.01
CA LEU A 44 13.19 -43.68 -4.06
C LEU A 44 11.82 -44.36 -4.15
N LYS A 45 11.46 -44.87 -5.34
CA LYS A 45 10.24 -45.66 -5.55
C LYS A 45 10.34 -46.98 -4.78
N LYS A 46 9.59 -47.09 -3.69
CA LYS A 46 9.53 -48.29 -2.83
C LYS A 46 8.94 -49.46 -3.62
N ARG A 47 9.78 -50.32 -4.21
CA ARG A 47 9.37 -51.62 -4.75
C ARG A 47 9.24 -52.61 -3.58
N SER A 48 8.07 -53.22 -3.48
CA SER A 48 7.79 -54.38 -2.65
C SER A 48 8.72 -55.53 -3.02
N GLY A 49 9.50 -56.02 -2.07
CA GLY A 49 10.34 -57.19 -2.24
C GLY A 49 11.02 -57.56 -0.93
N THR A 50 10.61 -58.70 -0.37
CA THR A 50 11.21 -59.37 0.77
C THR A 50 12.69 -59.68 0.55
N ALA A 51 13.57 -59.12 1.38
CA ALA A 51 14.85 -59.72 1.74
C ALA A 51 15.40 -59.07 3.02
N LYS A 52 15.72 -59.90 4.02
CA LYS A 52 16.45 -59.52 5.24
C LYS A 52 17.91 -59.28 4.88
N THR A 53 18.51 -58.20 5.33
CA THR A 53 19.96 -58.14 5.58
C THR A 53 20.25 -57.15 6.70
N GLU A 54 20.87 -57.66 7.76
CA GLU A 54 21.39 -56.93 8.90
C GLU A 54 22.60 -56.10 8.47
N VAL A 55 22.65 -54.81 8.81
CA VAL A 55 23.90 -54.03 8.83
C VAL A 55 23.92 -53.14 10.08
N THR A 56 24.80 -53.58 10.98
CA THR A 56 25.56 -52.93 12.06
C THR A 56 25.36 -51.43 12.27
N GLN A 57 24.94 -51.07 13.49
CA GLN A 57 24.99 -49.71 14.04
C GLN A 57 26.45 -49.22 14.06
N SER A 58 26.73 -48.14 13.34
CA SER A 58 27.91 -47.31 13.56
C SER A 58 27.45 -45.99 14.17
N GLU A 59 28.04 -45.65 15.31
CA GLU A 59 27.70 -44.49 16.13
C GLU A 59 28.04 -43.19 15.38
N LEU A 60 27.02 -42.36 15.13
CA LEU A 60 27.22 -40.97 14.71
C LEU A 60 27.48 -40.11 15.96
N PRO A 61 28.50 -39.24 15.97
CA PRO A 61 28.79 -38.37 17.10
C PRO A 61 27.62 -37.37 17.31
N LYS A 62 27.13 -37.30 18.56
CA LYS A 62 26.13 -36.32 19.00
C LYS A 62 26.73 -34.91 18.88
N PHE A 63 26.39 -34.21 17.81
CA PHE A 63 26.61 -32.77 17.72
C PHE A 63 25.49 -32.07 18.50
N PRO A 64 25.78 -31.32 19.58
CA PRO A 64 24.76 -30.54 20.27
C PRO A 64 24.35 -29.37 19.38
N ASP A 65 23.06 -29.23 19.12
CA ASP A 65 22.46 -28.11 18.39
C ASP A 65 22.68 -26.79 19.16
N PRO A 66 23.32 -25.76 18.58
CA PRO A 66 23.53 -24.46 19.22
C PRO A 66 22.24 -23.60 19.33
N LEU A 67 21.08 -24.09 18.87
CA LEU A 67 19.81 -23.37 18.88
C LEU A 67 18.73 -23.94 19.82
N GLY A 68 19.08 -24.89 20.71
CA GLY A 68 18.30 -25.16 21.92
C GLY A 68 16.82 -25.52 21.71
N ALA A 69 16.51 -26.36 20.71
CA ALA A 69 15.18 -26.95 20.56
C ALA A 69 15.21 -28.43 20.95
N THR A 70 15.02 -28.75 22.23
CA THR A 70 14.72 -30.12 22.65
C THR A 70 13.27 -30.45 22.25
N VAL A 71 13.14 -31.34 21.26
CA VAL A 71 11.88 -32.00 20.91
C VAL A 71 11.50 -32.89 22.09
N GLU A 72 10.41 -32.55 22.80
CA GLU A 72 9.83 -33.47 23.76
C GLU A 72 9.09 -34.60 23.03
N ASP A 73 9.47 -35.83 23.41
CA ASP A 73 8.95 -37.09 22.90
C ASP A 73 7.43 -37.21 23.10
N HIS A 74 6.68 -37.30 22.01
CA HIS A 74 5.30 -37.78 22.04
C HIS A 74 5.26 -39.29 22.34
N LYS A 75 4.82 -39.65 23.55
CA LYS A 75 4.30 -40.99 23.85
C LYS A 75 2.87 -40.95 24.40
N LYS A 76 1.97 -41.46 23.56
CA LYS A 76 0.82 -42.34 23.83
C LYS A 76 -0.41 -41.78 24.56
N ASN A 77 -1.50 -41.78 23.79
CA ASN A 77 -2.90 -42.13 24.12
C ASN A 77 -3.24 -42.37 25.59
N THR A 78 -4.04 -41.45 26.14
CA THR A 78 -5.00 -41.77 27.21
C THR A 78 -6.29 -41.00 26.96
N ILE A 79 -7.38 -41.74 26.82
CA ILE A 79 -8.77 -41.27 26.85
C ILE A 79 -9.02 -40.67 28.23
N PHE A 80 -9.50 -39.43 28.30
CA PHE A 80 -9.94 -38.83 29.56
C PHE A 80 -11.43 -38.55 29.50
N THR A 81 -12.17 -39.32 30.30
CA THR A 81 -13.59 -39.19 30.58
C THR A 81 -13.88 -37.94 31.40
N LEU A 82 -15.02 -37.34 31.10
CA LEU A 82 -15.60 -36.16 31.72
C LEU A 82 -16.16 -36.53 33.10
N GLU A 83 -15.48 -36.18 34.18
CA GLU A 83 -16.05 -36.05 35.53
C GLU A 83 -15.02 -35.38 36.47
N ASP A 84 -15.51 -34.54 37.38
CA ASP A 84 -14.84 -33.87 38.50
C ASP A 84 -14.21 -32.47 38.27
N LEU A 85 -15.06 -31.44 38.35
CA LEU A 85 -14.68 -30.12 38.87
C LEU A 85 -15.58 -29.73 40.06
N PRO A 86 -15.02 -29.17 41.16
CA PRO A 86 -15.74 -28.93 42.40
C PRO A 86 -16.61 -27.67 42.35
N ILE A 87 -17.73 -27.78 43.07
CA ILE A 87 -18.81 -26.81 43.24
C ILE A 87 -18.30 -25.54 43.95
N ILE A 88 -18.38 -24.38 43.29
CA ILE A 88 -18.40 -23.07 43.95
C ILE A 88 -19.61 -22.30 43.44
N ALA A 89 -20.59 -22.12 44.32
CA ALA A 89 -21.83 -21.39 44.06
C ALA A 89 -21.61 -19.88 44.09
N LYS A 90 -21.84 -19.18 42.97
CA LYS A 90 -22.19 -17.74 42.96
C LYS A 90 -23.15 -17.41 41.80
N ARG A 91 -24.32 -16.90 42.20
CA ARG A 91 -25.38 -16.10 41.52
C ARG A 91 -25.55 -16.22 39.99
N LYS A 92 -26.77 -16.67 39.60
CA LYS A 92 -27.42 -16.45 38.30
C LYS A 92 -27.49 -14.96 37.96
N GLU A 93 -26.81 -14.56 36.89
CA GLU A 93 -27.25 -13.46 36.01
C GLU A 93 -27.45 -14.07 34.62
N GLU A 94 -28.62 -13.84 34.04
CA GLU A 94 -28.95 -14.32 32.69
C GLU A 94 -28.08 -13.58 31.66
N PRO A 95 -27.38 -14.27 30.74
CA PRO A 95 -26.71 -13.59 29.65
C PRO A 95 -27.78 -13.06 28.69
N LYS A 96 -27.89 -11.74 28.61
CA LYS A 96 -28.61 -11.09 27.50
C LYS A 96 -27.93 -11.55 26.22
N LEU A 97 -28.64 -12.36 25.44
CA LEU A 97 -28.23 -12.78 24.10
C LEU A 97 -28.02 -11.51 23.26
N ALA A 98 -26.76 -11.13 23.05
CA ALA A 98 -26.41 -10.16 22.03
C ALA A 98 -26.69 -10.83 20.68
N ASN A 99 -27.52 -10.18 19.88
CA ASN A 99 -27.87 -10.63 18.53
C ASN A 99 -26.59 -10.72 17.67
N THR A 100 -26.13 -11.95 17.39
CA THR A 100 -24.93 -12.28 16.60
C THR A 100 -25.14 -12.20 15.09
N LEU A 101 -26.23 -11.57 14.62
CA LEU A 101 -26.53 -11.38 13.19
C LEU A 101 -26.49 -9.92 12.72
N ALA A 102 -26.09 -8.98 13.59
CA ALA A 102 -25.68 -7.66 13.13
C ALA A 102 -24.18 -7.72 12.82
N SER A 103 -23.83 -7.92 11.56
CA SER A 103 -22.51 -7.61 11.02
C SER A 103 -22.26 -6.14 11.31
N LYS A 104 -21.60 -5.85 12.43
CA LYS A 104 -20.87 -4.59 12.55
C LYS A 104 -19.78 -4.71 11.52
N GLU A 105 -20.00 -4.05 10.38
CA GLU A 105 -18.93 -3.45 9.62
C GLU A 105 -18.22 -2.51 10.60
N ASP A 106 -17.34 -3.07 11.43
CA ASP A 106 -16.43 -2.29 12.24
C ASP A 106 -15.58 -1.54 11.23
N GLU A 107 -15.87 -0.24 11.07
CA GLU A 107 -15.04 0.70 10.33
C GLU A 107 -13.60 0.47 10.79
N ILE A 108 -12.81 -0.11 9.88
CA ILE A 108 -11.36 -0.24 9.99
C ILE A 108 -10.84 1.08 10.53
N VAL A 109 -10.17 1.00 11.68
CA VAL A 109 -9.68 2.12 12.49
C VAL A 109 -9.10 3.19 11.59
N THR A 110 -9.89 4.24 11.35
CA THR A 110 -9.43 5.45 10.69
C THR A 110 -8.43 6.07 11.65
N THR A 111 -7.14 5.97 11.31
CA THR A 111 -6.12 6.84 11.86
C THR A 111 -6.66 8.25 11.72
N THR A 112 -7.02 8.91 12.83
CA THR A 112 -7.79 10.16 12.86
C THR A 112 -7.28 11.13 11.80
N GLU A 113 -8.01 11.25 10.68
CA GLU A 113 -7.67 12.17 9.61
C GLU A 113 -7.71 13.58 10.21
N ARG A 114 -6.60 14.33 10.11
CA ARG A 114 -6.61 15.72 10.57
C ARG A 114 -7.62 16.48 9.74
N ASP A 115 -8.45 17.29 10.40
CA ASP A 115 -9.37 18.19 9.71
C ASP A 115 -8.55 19.30 9.03
N LEU A 116 -8.63 19.36 7.71
CA LEU A 116 -7.89 20.30 6.88
C LEU A 116 -8.91 21.26 6.23
N PRO A 117 -8.82 22.59 6.49
CA PRO A 117 -9.81 23.55 5.99
C PRO A 117 -9.88 23.55 4.47
N GLY A 118 -11.08 23.48 3.91
CA GLY A 118 -11.28 23.51 2.45
C GLY A 118 -10.75 22.29 1.70
N PHE A 119 -10.41 21.21 2.40
CA PHE A 119 -9.91 19.96 1.82
C PHE A 119 -10.93 18.84 2.04
N ILE A 120 -11.27 18.10 0.99
CA ILE A 120 -12.18 16.96 1.07
C ILE A 120 -11.41 15.77 1.69
N PRO A 121 -11.88 15.19 2.80
CA PRO A 121 -11.16 14.10 3.46
C PRO A 121 -11.15 12.82 2.61
N TRP A 122 -10.12 11.98 2.78
CA TRP A 122 -9.98 10.75 2.01
C TRP A 122 -11.13 9.78 2.29
N SER A 123 -11.61 9.71 3.53
CA SER A 123 -12.82 8.96 3.90
C SER A 123 -14.03 9.24 3.01
N SER A 124 -14.29 10.51 2.68
CA SER A 124 -15.37 10.90 1.75
C SER A 124 -15.09 10.42 0.32
N LYS A 125 -13.87 10.64 -0.17
CA LYS A 125 -13.44 10.20 -1.50
C LYS A 125 -13.52 8.69 -1.66
N LYS A 126 -13.07 7.95 -0.65
CA LYS A 126 -13.13 6.50 -0.51
C LYS A 126 -14.56 6.00 -0.64
N GLN A 127 -15.50 6.56 0.12
CA GLN A 127 -16.91 6.17 0.03
C GLN A 127 -17.48 6.39 -1.38
N ASN A 128 -17.11 7.49 -2.04
CA ASN A 128 -17.53 7.76 -3.41
C ASN A 128 -16.95 6.75 -4.40
N ILE A 129 -15.67 6.36 -4.25
CA ILE A 129 -15.05 5.30 -5.05
C ILE A 129 -15.76 3.98 -4.83
N LEU A 130 -15.97 3.56 -3.57
CA LEU A 130 -16.64 2.29 -3.27
C LEU A 130 -18.05 2.27 -3.88
N LYS A 131 -18.84 3.35 -3.75
CA LYS A 131 -20.18 3.46 -4.35
C LYS A 131 -20.18 3.46 -5.89
N SER A 132 -19.20 4.12 -6.50
CA SER A 132 -19.14 4.28 -7.96
C SER A 132 -18.62 3.02 -8.66
N PHE A 133 -17.91 2.15 -7.94
CA PHE A 133 -17.26 0.96 -8.46
C PHE A 133 -17.70 -0.34 -7.75
N SER A 134 -18.79 -0.34 -6.97
CA SER A 134 -19.34 -1.53 -6.31
C SER A 134 -20.17 -2.42 -7.24
N ASP A 135 -20.92 -1.83 -8.17
CA ASP A 135 -21.78 -2.55 -9.10
C ASP A 135 -21.13 -2.68 -10.49
N VAL A 136 -20.67 -3.88 -10.85
CA VAL A 136 -20.20 -4.21 -12.21
C VAL A 136 -21.28 -3.91 -13.27
N GLY A 137 -22.56 -3.91 -12.86
CA GLY A 137 -23.70 -3.64 -13.71
C GLY A 137 -24.13 -2.18 -13.84
N ASN A 138 -23.51 -1.23 -13.14
CA ASN A 138 -23.91 0.17 -13.18
C ASN A 138 -22.89 1.04 -13.92
N SER A 139 -22.45 0.55 -15.08
CA SER A 139 -21.68 1.34 -16.03
C SER A 139 -22.34 2.71 -16.30
N GLU A 140 -23.67 2.85 -16.05
CA GLU A 140 -24.45 4.10 -16.10
C GLU A 140 -23.79 5.30 -15.41
N THR A 141 -23.02 5.05 -14.35
CA THR A 141 -22.32 6.09 -13.60
C THR A 141 -20.93 6.43 -14.16
N SER A 142 -20.22 5.47 -14.78
CA SER A 142 -18.86 5.67 -15.30
C SER A 142 -18.81 6.58 -16.54
N TYR A 143 -19.87 6.62 -17.37
CA TYR A 143 -19.90 7.44 -18.59
C TYR A 143 -20.58 8.81 -18.44
N LEU A 144 -21.22 9.11 -17.31
CA LEU A 144 -21.79 10.44 -17.05
C LEU A 144 -20.72 11.52 -16.84
N TYR A 145 -19.46 11.13 -16.60
CA TYR A 145 -18.36 12.03 -16.31
C TYR A 145 -17.50 12.41 -17.53
N CYS A 146 -17.77 11.86 -18.72
CA CYS A 146 -16.92 12.03 -19.91
C CYS A 146 -17.40 13.08 -20.93
N VAL A 147 -18.51 13.78 -20.72
CA VAL A 147 -18.96 14.80 -21.70
C VAL A 147 -19.32 16.14 -21.04
N PRO A 148 -18.40 17.13 -21.08
CA PRO A 148 -18.61 18.45 -20.51
C PRO A 148 -19.70 19.29 -21.20
N ASP A 149 -20.24 18.86 -22.35
CA ASP A 149 -21.03 19.72 -23.25
C ASP A 149 -22.42 19.17 -23.64
N LEU A 150 -22.92 18.17 -22.92
CA LEU A 150 -24.17 17.51 -23.30
C LEU A 150 -25.41 18.26 -22.78
N LYS A 151 -26.12 18.95 -23.67
CA LYS A 151 -27.48 19.45 -23.38
C LYS A 151 -28.37 18.26 -23.01
N LYS A 152 -29.30 18.44 -22.06
CA LYS A 152 -30.18 17.39 -21.49
C LYS A 152 -30.86 16.46 -22.51
N ASN A 153 -31.03 16.88 -23.77
CA ASN A 153 -31.64 16.08 -24.84
C ASN A 153 -30.69 15.05 -25.50
N ASP A 154 -29.37 15.31 -25.52
CA ASP A 154 -28.34 14.41 -26.10
C ASP A 154 -28.00 13.23 -25.18
N LEU A 155 -28.38 13.33 -23.90
CA LEU A 155 -28.24 12.26 -22.90
C LEU A 155 -28.98 10.99 -23.32
N SER A 156 -30.04 11.12 -24.13
CA SER A 156 -30.83 9.99 -24.63
C SER A 156 -30.05 9.10 -25.60
N PHE A 157 -29.16 9.68 -26.41
CA PHE A 157 -28.33 8.94 -27.36
C PHE A 157 -27.16 8.25 -26.65
N VAL A 158 -26.49 8.95 -25.73
CA VAL A 158 -25.41 8.36 -24.91
C VAL A 158 -25.96 7.24 -24.04
N LYS A 159 -27.13 7.42 -23.40
CA LYS A 159 -27.83 6.35 -22.67
C LYS A 159 -28.22 5.18 -23.56
N ARG A 160 -28.63 5.44 -24.80
CA ARG A 160 -28.97 4.37 -25.76
C ARG A 160 -27.73 3.63 -26.26
N ALA A 161 -26.61 4.32 -26.47
CA ALA A 161 -25.34 3.72 -26.86
C ALA A 161 -24.74 2.90 -25.70
N ALA A 162 -24.75 3.44 -24.48
CA ALA A 162 -24.40 2.75 -23.26
C ALA A 162 -25.23 1.49 -23.04
N ARG A 163 -26.57 1.58 -23.13
CA ARG A 163 -27.46 0.40 -23.02
C ARG A 163 -27.23 -0.63 -24.12
N ARG A 164 -26.83 -0.21 -25.33
CA ARG A 164 -26.48 -1.15 -26.41
C ARG A 164 -25.15 -1.85 -26.14
N LEU A 165 -24.18 -1.14 -25.56
CA LEU A 165 -22.91 -1.73 -25.14
C LEU A 165 -23.12 -2.72 -23.97
N GLU A 166 -23.92 -2.32 -22.99
CA GLU A 166 -24.32 -3.15 -21.85
C GLU A 166 -25.05 -4.42 -22.31
N GLN A 167 -25.97 -4.31 -23.29
CA GLN A 167 -26.64 -5.47 -23.87
C GLN A 167 -25.69 -6.41 -24.62
N LEU A 168 -24.60 -5.91 -25.21
CA LEU A 168 -23.58 -6.72 -25.86
C LEU A 168 -22.64 -7.40 -24.84
N GLU A 169 -22.33 -6.74 -23.73
CA GLU A 169 -21.56 -7.30 -22.60
C GLU A 169 -22.37 -8.38 -21.85
N ASP A 170 -23.66 -8.14 -21.62
CA ASP A 170 -24.60 -9.10 -21.01
C ASP A 170 -24.80 -10.34 -21.91
N ALA A 171 -24.94 -10.16 -23.23
CA ALA A 171 -25.14 -11.25 -24.18
C ALA A 171 -23.92 -12.18 -24.31
N SER A 172 -22.74 -11.69 -23.96
CA SER A 172 -21.47 -12.42 -24.10
C SER A 172 -21.01 -13.10 -22.82
N GLY A 173 -21.75 -12.94 -21.70
CA GLY A 173 -21.49 -13.62 -20.41
C GLY A 173 -20.27 -13.10 -19.63
N TRP A 174 -19.58 -12.08 -20.15
CA TRP A 174 -18.37 -11.50 -19.54
C TRP A 174 -18.66 -10.81 -18.21
N LYS A 175 -19.84 -10.19 -18.08
CA LYS A 175 -20.27 -9.55 -16.83
C LYS A 175 -20.32 -10.54 -15.66
N LYS A 176 -20.93 -11.70 -15.87
CA LYS A 176 -21.03 -12.75 -14.84
C LYS A 176 -19.65 -13.30 -14.45
N LEU A 177 -18.74 -13.44 -15.41
CA LEU A 177 -17.35 -13.86 -15.15
C LEU A 177 -16.56 -12.77 -14.40
N ALA A 178 -16.78 -11.50 -14.72
CA ALA A 178 -16.16 -10.37 -14.03
C ALA A 178 -16.67 -10.22 -12.59
N GLU A 179 -17.97 -10.38 -12.35
CA GLU A 179 -18.58 -10.39 -11.02
C GLU A 179 -18.04 -11.55 -10.17
N GLN A 180 -17.93 -12.76 -10.74
CA GLN A 180 -17.33 -13.92 -10.06
C GLN A 180 -15.86 -13.66 -9.71
N SER A 181 -15.08 -13.11 -10.64
CA SER A 181 -13.68 -12.75 -10.40
C SER A 181 -13.52 -11.66 -9.34
N GLN A 182 -14.46 -10.70 -9.26
CA GLN A 182 -14.47 -9.69 -8.21
C GLN A 182 -14.70 -10.31 -6.84
N GLU A 183 -15.70 -11.18 -6.70
CA GLU A 183 -16.03 -11.84 -5.43
C GLU A 183 -14.86 -12.70 -4.93
N GLU A 184 -14.24 -13.49 -5.80
CA GLU A 184 -13.04 -14.29 -5.45
C GLU A 184 -11.89 -13.41 -4.94
N ASN A 185 -11.71 -12.23 -5.53
CA ASN A 185 -10.68 -11.29 -5.13
C ASN A 185 -10.99 -10.65 -3.76
N LEU A 186 -12.25 -10.32 -3.49
CA LEU A 186 -12.68 -9.83 -2.17
C LEU A 186 -12.48 -10.87 -1.08
N ILE A 187 -12.83 -12.13 -1.35
CA ILE A 187 -12.59 -13.26 -0.44
C ILE A 187 -11.09 -13.35 -0.13
N LYS A 188 -10.24 -13.34 -1.17
CA LYS A 188 -8.78 -13.41 -1.00
C LYS A 188 -8.23 -12.25 -0.16
N ILE A 189 -8.67 -11.01 -0.40
CA ILE A 189 -8.24 -9.84 0.37
C ILE A 189 -8.59 -10.01 1.85
N ASN A 190 -9.82 -10.45 2.14
CA ASN A 190 -10.29 -10.65 3.52
C ASN A 190 -9.58 -11.82 4.23
N GLU A 191 -9.28 -12.90 3.51
CA GLU A 191 -8.48 -14.02 4.05
C GLU A 191 -7.06 -13.57 4.43
N LEU A 192 -6.39 -12.84 3.53
CA LEU A 192 -5.06 -12.31 3.80
C LEU A 192 -5.04 -11.29 4.95
N HIS A 193 -6.06 -10.45 5.04
CA HIS A 193 -6.24 -9.51 6.16
C HIS A 193 -6.35 -10.25 7.49
N LYS A 194 -7.22 -11.26 7.59
CA LYS A 194 -7.34 -12.10 8.80
C LYS A 194 -6.04 -12.83 9.13
N SER A 195 -5.35 -13.36 8.12
CA SER A 195 -4.04 -13.99 8.32
C SER A 195 -3.02 -13.00 8.88
N LEU A 196 -3.03 -11.74 8.42
CA LEU A 196 -2.17 -10.68 8.91
C LEU A 196 -2.44 -10.38 10.39
N GLU A 197 -3.71 -10.21 10.78
CA GLU A 197 -4.12 -9.98 12.17
C GLU A 197 -3.65 -11.13 13.09
N ILE A 198 -3.89 -12.38 12.65
CA ILE A 198 -3.50 -13.57 13.41
C ILE A 198 -1.98 -13.67 13.55
N ALA A 199 -1.22 -13.45 12.48
CA ALA A 199 0.24 -13.46 12.51
C ALA A 199 0.79 -12.35 13.41
N TRP A 200 0.19 -11.16 13.34
CA TRP A 200 0.59 -10.03 14.17
C TRP A 200 0.38 -10.31 15.65
N ALA A 201 -0.80 -10.82 16.03
CA ALA A 201 -1.18 -11.18 17.40
C ALA A 201 -0.29 -12.31 17.97
N LYS A 202 0.19 -13.22 17.12
CA LYS A 202 1.15 -14.28 17.48
C LYS A 202 2.60 -13.80 17.52
N GLU A 203 2.85 -12.49 17.46
CA GLU A 203 4.18 -11.87 17.42
C GLU A 203 5.08 -12.33 16.25
N LYS A 204 4.49 -12.89 15.19
CA LYS A 204 5.23 -13.38 14.02
C LYS A 204 5.53 -12.25 13.02
N LYS A 205 6.38 -11.31 13.41
CA LYS A 205 6.58 -10.05 12.66
C LYS A 205 7.11 -10.22 11.24
N ILE A 206 7.95 -11.22 10.98
CA ILE A 206 8.44 -11.54 9.62
C ILE A 206 7.28 -12.07 8.76
N GLU A 207 6.42 -12.93 9.32
CA GLU A 207 5.22 -13.44 8.63
C GLU A 207 4.25 -12.30 8.32
N SER A 208 4.06 -11.35 9.24
CA SER A 208 3.26 -10.15 9.00
C SER A 208 3.80 -9.29 7.84
N VAL A 209 5.12 -9.11 7.73
CA VAL A 209 5.72 -8.39 6.59
C VAL A 209 5.45 -9.13 5.28
N ASN A 210 5.61 -10.45 5.25
CA ASN A 210 5.37 -11.25 4.05
C ASN A 210 3.89 -11.18 3.62
N LEU A 211 2.96 -11.19 4.58
CA LEU A 211 1.53 -11.02 4.31
C LEU A 211 1.20 -9.61 3.77
N ALA A 212 1.82 -8.56 4.33
CA ALA A 212 1.67 -7.21 3.80
C ALA A 212 2.20 -7.08 2.36
N VAL A 213 3.31 -7.77 2.04
CA VAL A 213 3.85 -7.87 0.68
C VAL A 213 2.86 -8.58 -0.25
N GLU A 214 2.27 -9.69 0.19
CA GLU A 214 1.28 -10.44 -0.59
C GLU A 214 0.01 -9.61 -0.85
N ILE A 215 -0.48 -8.89 0.18
CA ILE A 215 -1.60 -7.95 0.08
C ILE A 215 -1.29 -6.84 -0.94
N ALA A 216 -0.10 -6.23 -0.86
CA ALA A 216 0.30 -5.20 -1.83
C ALA A 216 0.42 -5.75 -3.27
N ASN A 217 0.83 -7.00 -3.43
CA ASN A 217 0.95 -7.66 -4.73
C ASN A 217 -0.39 -7.81 -5.47
N ILE A 218 -1.51 -7.82 -4.75
CA ILE A 218 -2.86 -7.83 -5.35
C ILE A 218 -3.03 -6.62 -6.29
N LEU A 219 -2.45 -5.46 -5.96
CA LEU A 219 -2.51 -4.24 -6.77
C LEU A 219 -1.69 -4.29 -8.06
N GLY A 220 -0.87 -5.31 -8.26
CA GLY A 220 -0.13 -5.54 -9.51
C GLY A 220 -0.99 -6.17 -10.61
N PHE A 221 -2.04 -6.91 -10.23
CA PHE A 221 -2.93 -7.60 -11.16
C PHE A 221 -4.14 -6.71 -11.49
N ALA A 222 -3.97 -5.77 -12.41
CA ALA A 222 -5.09 -4.98 -12.94
C ALA A 222 -5.91 -5.83 -13.93
N SER A 223 -6.78 -6.71 -13.42
CA SER A 223 -7.59 -7.64 -14.21
C SER A 223 -8.78 -6.96 -14.92
N ALA A 224 -9.27 -5.83 -14.41
CA ALA A 224 -10.27 -4.99 -15.08
C ALA A 224 -10.21 -3.52 -14.60
N THR A 225 -10.27 -2.57 -15.54
CA THR A 225 -10.13 -1.12 -15.28
C THR A 225 -11.15 -0.58 -14.28
N ASN A 226 -12.39 -1.12 -14.27
CA ASN A 226 -13.48 -0.64 -13.40
C ASN A 226 -13.48 -1.24 -11.98
N ILE A 227 -12.81 -2.38 -11.76
CA ILE A 227 -12.77 -3.03 -10.43
C ILE A 227 -11.57 -2.52 -9.61
N TYR A 228 -10.54 -2.05 -10.31
CA TYR A 228 -9.29 -1.62 -9.70
C TYR A 228 -9.45 -0.52 -8.63
N PRO A 229 -10.26 0.55 -8.82
CA PRO A 229 -10.43 1.58 -7.79
C PRO A 229 -10.99 1.03 -6.47
N HIS A 230 -11.95 0.10 -6.55
CA HIS A 230 -12.54 -0.56 -5.38
C HIS A 230 -11.50 -1.43 -4.66
N GLN A 231 -10.79 -2.26 -5.41
CA GLN A 231 -9.71 -3.10 -4.90
C GLN A 231 -8.59 -2.28 -4.25
N PHE A 232 -8.20 -1.17 -4.88
CA PHE A 232 -7.19 -0.25 -4.38
C PHE A 232 -7.51 0.28 -2.98
N VAL A 233 -8.75 0.72 -2.78
CA VAL A 233 -9.20 1.23 -1.48
C VAL A 233 -9.02 0.16 -0.41
N LEU A 234 -9.56 -1.04 -0.63
CA LEU A 234 -9.52 -2.12 0.36
C LEU A 234 -8.10 -2.54 0.73
N VAL A 235 -7.24 -2.74 -0.27
CA VAL A 235 -5.85 -3.14 -0.04
C VAL A 235 -5.08 -2.05 0.71
N THR A 236 -5.25 -0.78 0.33
CA THR A 236 -4.50 0.31 0.98
C THR A 236 -4.99 0.61 2.40
N ASP A 237 -6.23 0.28 2.76
CA ASP A 237 -6.69 0.34 4.16
C ASP A 237 -5.94 -0.69 5.02
N ILE A 238 -5.82 -1.94 4.55
CA ILE A 238 -5.12 -3.00 5.28
C ILE A 238 -3.62 -2.67 5.42
N LEU A 239 -3.02 -2.08 4.39
CA LEU A 239 -1.63 -1.62 4.46
C LEU A 239 -1.43 -0.47 5.47
N ASP A 240 -2.37 0.46 5.54
CA ASP A 240 -2.34 1.54 6.54
C ASP A 240 -2.52 1.00 7.96
N GLU A 241 -3.37 -0.02 8.14
CA GLU A 241 -3.49 -0.74 9.41
C GLU A 241 -2.16 -1.41 9.79
N PHE A 242 -1.51 -2.11 8.85
CA PHE A 242 -0.19 -2.69 9.09
C PHE A 242 0.84 -1.63 9.50
N GLY A 243 0.88 -0.49 8.80
CA GLY A 243 1.74 0.64 9.16
C GLY A 243 1.45 1.18 10.56
N HIS A 244 0.16 1.29 10.94
CA HIS A 244 -0.26 1.70 12.27
C HIS A 244 0.15 0.68 13.36
N LEU A 245 0.00 -0.62 13.10
CA LEU A 245 0.44 -1.68 14.02
C LEU A 245 1.94 -1.57 14.31
N VAL A 246 2.76 -1.31 13.29
CA VAL A 246 4.21 -1.08 13.45
C VAL A 246 4.48 0.20 14.24
N TYR A 247 3.78 1.29 13.94
CA TYR A 247 3.89 2.55 14.68
C TYR A 247 3.56 2.37 16.17
N ASP A 248 2.41 1.76 16.48
CA ASP A 248 1.94 1.53 17.85
C ASP A 248 2.90 0.63 18.64
N ARG A 249 3.48 -0.39 17.99
CA ARG A 249 4.54 -1.20 18.58
C ARG A 249 5.76 -0.38 18.97
N LEU A 250 6.24 0.49 18.08
CA LEU A 250 7.40 1.35 18.34
C LEU A 250 7.08 2.34 19.47
N TYR A 251 5.89 2.95 19.43
CA TYR A 251 5.43 3.87 20.45
C TYR A 251 5.33 3.21 21.84
N THR A 252 4.70 2.04 21.91
CA THR A 252 4.59 1.24 23.14
C THR A 252 5.95 0.83 23.68
N LYS A 253 6.88 0.42 22.80
CA LYS A 253 8.25 0.06 23.20
C LYS A 253 9.01 1.27 23.75
N ALA A 254 8.94 2.43 23.09
CA ALA A 254 9.57 3.66 23.58
C ALA A 254 9.03 4.05 24.96
N ASN A 255 7.71 4.01 25.15
CA ASN A 255 7.09 4.36 26.43
C ASN A 255 7.44 3.39 27.55
N LYS A 256 7.57 2.09 27.25
CA LYS A 256 8.05 1.10 28.22
C LYS A 256 9.49 1.40 28.67
N GLU A 257 10.39 1.64 27.72
CA GLU A 257 11.80 1.98 28.01
C GLU A 257 11.93 3.31 28.77
N ARG A 258 11.08 4.30 28.45
CA ARG A 258 11.03 5.58 29.18
C ARG A 258 10.53 5.41 30.61
N ALA A 259 9.49 4.59 30.83
CA ALA A 259 8.99 4.29 32.16
C ALA A 259 10.04 3.58 33.04
N GLU A 260 10.80 2.64 32.46
CA GLU A 260 11.94 1.98 33.11
C GLU A 260 13.07 2.97 33.48
N ALA A 261 13.23 4.04 32.70
CA ALA A 261 14.16 5.14 32.98
C ALA A 261 13.59 6.25 33.89
N GLY A 262 12.35 6.11 34.39
CA GLY A 262 11.68 7.11 35.23
C GLY A 262 11.24 8.39 34.49
N LEU A 263 11.14 8.33 33.16
CA LEU A 263 10.68 9.42 32.31
C LEU A 263 9.17 9.34 32.04
N SER A 264 8.54 10.48 31.76
CA SER A 264 7.15 10.53 31.30
C SER A 264 6.97 9.87 29.93
N GLN A 265 5.73 9.55 29.57
CA GLN A 265 5.37 9.11 28.22
C GLN A 265 5.84 10.12 27.15
N LEU A 266 6.02 9.63 25.93
CA LEU A 266 6.33 10.46 24.77
C LEU A 266 5.23 11.52 24.56
N PRO A 267 5.58 12.80 24.34
CA PRO A 267 4.60 13.82 23.97
C PRO A 267 4.12 13.61 22.53
N ASP A 268 2.94 14.14 22.16
CA ASP A 268 2.38 14.00 20.82
C ASP A 268 3.32 14.51 19.70
N ASN A 269 4.07 15.58 20.01
CA ASN A 269 5.05 16.22 19.14
C ASN A 269 6.51 15.83 19.47
N PHE A 270 6.75 14.63 20.04
CA PHE A 270 8.10 14.09 20.30
C PHE A 270 9.06 14.17 19.10
N THR A 271 10.33 14.35 19.41
CA THR A 271 11.47 14.37 18.48
C THR A 271 12.27 13.07 18.57
N VAL A 272 13.23 12.87 17.67
CA VAL A 272 14.10 11.67 17.67
C VAL A 272 14.92 11.55 18.96
N ASP A 273 15.24 12.67 19.62
CA ASP A 273 15.99 12.71 20.87
C ASP A 273 15.18 12.24 22.07
N ASP A 274 13.85 12.34 22.00
CA ASP A 274 12.94 11.81 23.02
C ASP A 274 12.83 10.27 22.95
N VAL A 275 13.23 9.66 21.83
CA VAL A 275 13.09 8.23 21.58
C VAL A 275 14.31 7.47 22.11
N PRO A 276 14.12 6.50 23.04
CA PRO A 276 15.20 5.67 23.54
C PRO A 276 15.99 4.93 22.45
N LYS A 277 17.31 4.80 22.63
CA LYS A 277 18.22 4.24 21.62
C LYS A 277 17.80 2.85 21.12
N GLN A 278 17.39 1.95 22.01
CA GLN A 278 16.99 0.59 21.61
C GLN A 278 15.76 0.60 20.72
N THR A 279 14.78 1.46 21.02
CA THR A 279 13.61 1.65 20.17
C THR A 279 13.99 2.20 18.79
N ARG A 280 14.92 3.16 18.72
CA ARG A 280 15.44 3.66 17.43
C ARG A 280 16.11 2.57 16.60
N ASP A 281 16.87 1.69 17.24
CA ASP A 281 17.53 0.57 16.56
C ASP A 281 16.51 -0.46 16.04
N VAL A 282 15.41 -0.70 16.78
CA VAL A 282 14.30 -1.52 16.28
C VAL A 282 13.59 -0.85 15.10
N ALA A 283 13.36 0.46 15.15
CA ALA A 283 12.78 1.20 14.03
C ALA A 283 13.67 1.13 12.78
N ARG A 284 15.01 1.26 12.92
CA ARG A 284 15.96 1.05 11.82
C ARG A 284 15.86 -0.36 11.23
N ASN A 285 15.76 -1.39 12.07
CA ASN A 285 15.62 -2.77 11.61
C ASN A 285 14.35 -2.97 10.77
N TRP A 286 13.24 -2.30 11.11
CA TRP A 286 12.04 -2.31 10.26
C TRP A 286 12.34 -1.73 8.88
N PHE A 287 12.97 -0.56 8.78
CA PHE A 287 13.35 0.03 7.49
C PHE A 287 14.33 -0.83 6.70
N CYS A 288 15.30 -1.48 7.36
CA CYS A 288 16.18 -2.45 6.70
C CYS A 288 15.38 -3.62 6.13
N LYS A 289 14.43 -4.18 6.90
CA LYS A 289 13.60 -5.31 6.44
C LYS A 289 12.67 -4.95 5.29
N ILE A 290 12.11 -3.74 5.27
CA ILE A 290 11.34 -3.26 4.13
C ILE A 290 12.26 -3.00 2.92
N GLY A 291 13.47 -2.49 3.17
CA GLY A 291 14.50 -2.30 2.14
C GLY A 291 14.95 -3.60 1.47
N ASP A 292 14.90 -4.72 2.19
CA ASP A 292 15.25 -6.08 1.70
C ASP A 292 14.19 -6.66 0.73
N ILE A 293 13.00 -6.05 0.61
CA ILE A 293 11.96 -6.51 -0.33
C ILE A 293 12.45 -6.30 -1.77
N THR A 294 12.58 -7.39 -2.51
CA THR A 294 13.13 -7.39 -3.88
C THR A 294 12.13 -6.91 -4.92
N GLU A 295 10.83 -7.16 -4.70
CA GLU A 295 9.76 -6.78 -5.61
C GLU A 295 9.44 -5.28 -5.49
N PHE A 296 9.44 -4.60 -6.63
CA PHE A 296 9.35 -3.13 -6.67
C PHE A 296 8.00 -2.59 -6.20
N LEU A 297 6.89 -3.18 -6.67
CA LEU A 297 5.54 -2.70 -6.36
C LEU A 297 5.14 -2.94 -4.89
N PRO A 298 5.29 -4.15 -4.32
CA PRO A 298 5.03 -4.37 -2.89
C PRO A 298 5.93 -3.52 -2.00
N ARG A 299 7.22 -3.41 -2.35
CA ARG A 299 8.14 -2.57 -1.58
C ARG A 299 7.65 -1.13 -1.52
N PHE A 300 7.23 -0.55 -2.64
CA PHE A 300 6.68 0.80 -2.67
C PHE A 300 5.52 0.99 -1.70
N TYR A 301 4.52 0.10 -1.75
CA TYR A 301 3.33 0.20 -0.93
C TYR A 301 3.63 0.00 0.56
N VAL A 302 4.41 -1.03 0.91
CA VAL A 302 4.77 -1.31 2.30
C VAL A 302 5.68 -0.22 2.88
N GLU A 303 6.64 0.29 2.09
CA GLU A 303 7.49 1.41 2.49
C GLU A 303 6.68 2.70 2.70
N THR A 304 5.73 2.98 1.82
CA THR A 304 4.83 4.14 1.95
C THR A 304 3.92 4.00 3.18
N ALA A 305 3.42 2.80 3.49
CA ALA A 305 2.62 2.55 4.70
C ALA A 305 3.41 2.82 5.99
N LEU A 306 4.68 2.45 6.02
CA LEU A 306 5.55 2.58 7.19
C LEU A 306 6.28 3.92 7.27
N ILE A 307 6.19 4.79 6.26
CA ILE A 307 7.02 5.99 6.19
C ILE A 307 6.83 6.93 7.38
N GLY A 308 5.64 6.96 8.00
CA GLY A 308 5.38 7.73 9.23
C GLY A 308 6.24 7.28 10.42
N CYS A 309 6.70 6.03 10.44
CA CYS A 309 7.61 5.51 11.46
C CYS A 309 9.02 6.09 11.36
N ILE A 310 9.36 6.82 10.28
CA ILE A 310 10.68 7.44 10.12
C ILE A 310 10.96 8.45 11.23
N ARG A 311 9.91 9.03 11.82
CA ARG A 311 9.99 9.92 12.98
C ARG A 311 10.70 9.31 14.19
N PHE A 312 10.71 7.98 14.34
CA PHE A 312 11.44 7.31 15.41
C PHE A 312 12.96 7.21 15.14
N VAL A 313 13.41 7.51 13.93
CA VAL A 313 14.81 7.34 13.50
C VAL A 313 15.44 8.64 13.04
N ASP A 314 14.75 9.34 12.15
CA ASP A 314 15.21 10.52 11.44
C ASP A 314 14.00 11.26 10.83
N ALA A 315 13.37 12.13 11.62
CA ALA A 315 12.21 12.88 11.17
C ALA A 315 12.53 13.89 10.05
N GLU A 316 13.77 14.39 10.00
CA GLU A 316 14.20 15.41 9.04
C GLU A 316 14.33 14.88 7.62
N SER A 317 14.58 13.57 7.44
CA SER A 317 14.66 12.96 6.10
C SER A 317 13.30 12.59 5.51
N LEU A 318 12.18 12.84 6.19
CA LEU A 318 10.85 12.55 5.67
C LEU A 318 10.57 13.19 4.29
N PRO A 319 10.80 14.50 4.07
CA PRO A 319 10.54 15.14 2.77
C PRO A 319 11.35 14.52 1.63
N VAL A 320 12.63 14.22 1.89
CA VAL A 320 13.53 13.58 0.90
C VAL A 320 13.04 12.17 0.55
N ASN A 321 12.57 11.41 1.53
CA ASN A 321 12.04 10.07 1.31
C ASN A 321 10.69 10.08 0.58
N LEU A 322 9.77 11.00 0.92
CA LEU A 322 8.52 11.17 0.17
C LEU A 322 8.79 11.53 -1.29
N LEU A 323 9.74 12.44 -1.54
CA LEU A 323 10.12 12.80 -2.91
C LEU A 323 10.80 11.65 -3.66
N ARG A 324 11.58 10.80 -2.98
CA ARG A 324 12.12 9.57 -3.57
C ARG A 324 11.00 8.60 -3.94
N LEU A 325 10.06 8.35 -3.02
CA LEU A 325 8.90 7.49 -3.26
C LEU A 325 8.05 8.02 -4.43
N ALA A 326 7.91 9.34 -4.58
CA ALA A 326 7.14 9.96 -5.67
C ALA A 326 7.69 9.67 -7.08
N ARG A 327 8.97 9.29 -7.19
CA ARG A 327 9.59 8.91 -8.48
C ARG A 327 9.32 7.46 -8.86
N ILE A 328 9.04 6.60 -7.89
CA ILE A 328 8.88 5.15 -8.09
C ILE A 328 7.71 4.83 -9.03
N PRO A 329 6.51 5.45 -8.92
CA PRO A 329 5.40 5.13 -9.80
C PRO A 329 5.70 5.28 -11.30
N MET A 330 6.63 6.15 -11.69
CA MET A 330 7.04 6.31 -13.10
C MET A 330 7.60 5.02 -13.71
N SER A 331 8.21 4.15 -12.90
CA SER A 331 8.78 2.88 -13.36
C SER A 331 7.74 1.75 -13.47
N LEU A 332 6.48 1.99 -13.09
CA LEU A 332 5.42 0.99 -13.15
C LEU A 332 4.84 0.92 -14.57
N PRO A 333 4.79 -0.27 -15.20
CA PRO A 333 4.42 -0.41 -16.61
C PRO A 333 2.93 -0.16 -16.88
N ASN A 334 2.06 -0.40 -15.89
CA ASN A 334 0.62 -0.21 -16.03
C ASN A 334 0.22 1.21 -15.60
N PRO A 335 -0.35 2.05 -16.49
CA PRO A 335 -0.72 3.43 -16.16
C PRO A 335 -1.75 3.56 -15.04
N LEU A 336 -2.71 2.63 -14.93
CA LEU A 336 -3.72 2.64 -13.87
C LEU A 336 -3.08 2.35 -12.51
N VAL A 337 -2.27 1.29 -12.43
CA VAL A 337 -1.52 0.93 -11.21
C VAL A 337 -0.58 2.06 -10.81
N SER A 338 0.12 2.64 -11.80
CA SER A 338 1.02 3.77 -11.63
C SER A 338 0.31 5.01 -11.08
N CYS A 339 -0.89 5.32 -11.58
CA CYS A 339 -1.70 6.45 -11.13
C CYS A 339 -2.17 6.27 -9.68
N TYR A 340 -2.72 5.11 -9.34
CA TYR A 340 -3.18 4.82 -7.99
C TYR A 340 -2.05 4.67 -6.97
N ALA A 341 -0.86 4.22 -7.38
CA ALA A 341 0.34 4.30 -6.55
C ALA A 341 0.64 5.76 -6.14
N ARG A 342 0.50 6.71 -7.06
CA ARG A 342 0.64 8.15 -6.75
C ARG A 342 -0.46 8.64 -5.81
N VAL A 343 -1.70 8.19 -5.98
CA VAL A 343 -2.82 8.50 -5.07
C VAL A 343 -2.48 8.09 -3.65
N TYR A 344 -1.97 6.86 -3.46
CA TYR A 344 -1.60 6.35 -2.14
C TYR A 344 -0.50 7.21 -1.51
N LEU A 345 0.56 7.52 -2.27
CA LEU A 345 1.63 8.38 -1.76
C LEU A 345 1.13 9.79 -1.41
N CYS A 346 0.31 10.40 -2.28
CA CYS A 346 -0.27 11.72 -2.02
C CYS A 346 -1.13 11.72 -0.76
N ARG A 347 -1.94 10.67 -0.56
CA ARG A 347 -2.74 10.46 0.66
C ARG A 347 -1.85 10.40 1.90
N VAL A 348 -0.81 9.58 1.88
CA VAL A 348 0.12 9.44 3.02
C VAL A 348 0.89 10.73 3.27
N ALA A 349 1.36 11.41 2.22
CA ALA A 349 2.04 12.72 2.34
C ALA A 349 1.11 13.79 2.94
N MET A 350 -0.16 13.87 2.51
CA MET A 350 -1.14 14.77 3.12
C MET A 350 -1.38 14.50 4.60
N ARG A 351 -1.38 13.22 5.01
CA ARG A 351 -1.53 12.84 6.43
C ARG A 351 -0.33 13.27 7.28
N LEU A 352 0.88 13.23 6.74
CA LEU A 352 2.12 13.47 7.49
C LEU A 352 2.58 14.93 7.43
N THR A 353 2.61 15.51 6.23
CA THR A 353 3.15 16.85 5.92
C THR A 353 2.25 17.56 4.89
N PRO A 354 1.04 18.00 5.29
CA PRO A 354 0.08 18.61 4.36
C PRO A 354 0.59 19.91 3.72
N ASP A 355 1.48 20.64 4.38
CA ASP A 355 2.03 21.90 3.85
C ASP A 355 3.14 21.69 2.80
N ASP A 356 3.73 20.49 2.71
CA ASP A 356 4.73 20.18 1.68
C ASP A 356 4.06 19.66 0.41
N ARG A 357 3.92 20.55 -0.58
CA ARG A 357 3.34 20.24 -1.90
C ARG A 357 4.30 19.57 -2.86
N ALA A 358 5.60 19.47 -2.55
CA ALA A 358 6.61 18.94 -3.47
C ALA A 358 6.33 17.50 -3.94
N PRO A 359 5.99 16.52 -3.07
CA PRO A 359 5.66 15.17 -3.52
C PRO A 359 4.40 15.13 -4.40
N HIS A 360 3.40 15.97 -4.13
CA HIS A 360 2.15 16.02 -4.91
C HIS A 360 2.39 16.60 -6.30
N TRP A 361 3.14 17.71 -6.40
CA TRP A 361 3.56 18.27 -7.68
C TRP A 361 4.39 17.28 -8.49
N ARG A 362 5.28 16.53 -7.82
CA ARG A 362 6.07 15.49 -8.49
C ARG A 362 5.16 14.41 -9.09
N CYS A 363 4.24 13.88 -8.30
CA CYS A 363 3.25 12.89 -8.75
C CYS A 363 2.43 13.42 -9.94
N PHE A 364 1.93 14.65 -9.85
CA PHE A 364 1.14 15.28 -10.90
C PHE A 364 1.94 15.51 -12.19
N ASN A 365 3.12 16.12 -12.11
CA ASN A 365 3.97 16.39 -13.27
C ASN A 365 4.43 15.11 -13.97
N ASP A 366 4.79 14.07 -13.22
CA ASP A 366 5.16 12.78 -13.79
C ASP A 366 3.96 12.11 -14.47
N TRP A 367 2.73 12.40 -14.03
CA TRP A 367 1.53 11.84 -14.64
C TRP A 367 1.08 12.59 -15.89
N ILE A 368 1.13 13.93 -15.94
CA ILE A 368 0.74 14.73 -17.12
C ILE A 368 1.42 14.22 -18.40
N ASN A 369 2.68 13.78 -18.27
CA ASN A 369 3.47 13.28 -19.39
C ASN A 369 3.13 11.82 -19.79
N THR A 370 2.39 11.08 -18.97
CA THR A 370 1.99 9.68 -19.21
C THR A 370 0.49 9.52 -19.53
N VAL A 371 -0.22 10.63 -19.77
CA VAL A 371 -1.67 10.70 -20.07
C VAL A 371 -2.14 10.02 -21.37
N PRO A 372 -1.36 9.85 -22.47
CA PRO A 372 -1.96 9.63 -23.79
C PRO A 372 -2.57 8.23 -24.03
N ILE A 373 -2.75 7.40 -23.01
CA ILE A 373 -3.16 6.01 -23.16
C ILE A 373 -4.05 5.66 -21.96
N GLN A 374 -5.37 5.57 -22.11
CA GLN A 374 -6.36 4.74 -21.35
C GLN A 374 -7.75 5.43 -21.20
N PRO A 375 -8.84 4.65 -21.08
CA PRO A 375 -10.18 5.18 -20.85
C PRO A 375 -10.33 5.85 -19.47
N MET A 376 -10.92 7.05 -19.48
CA MET A 376 -10.99 8.03 -18.39
C MET A 376 -11.74 7.65 -17.09
N PRO A 377 -12.79 6.80 -17.06
CA PRO A 377 -13.65 6.72 -15.87
C PRO A 377 -12.94 6.28 -14.58
N ALA A 378 -12.05 5.28 -14.66
CA ALA A 378 -11.33 4.77 -13.50
C ALA A 378 -10.14 5.66 -13.09
N LEU A 379 -9.65 6.53 -13.97
CA LEU A 379 -8.54 7.44 -13.67
C LEU A 379 -9.04 8.76 -13.04
N MET A 380 -10.31 9.10 -13.27
CA MET A 380 -10.91 10.34 -12.76
C MET A 380 -10.80 10.50 -11.24
N PRO A 381 -11.15 9.49 -10.39
CA PRO A 381 -11.05 9.66 -8.94
C PRO A 381 -9.62 9.89 -8.47
N ALA A 382 -8.65 9.29 -9.16
CA ALA A 382 -7.24 9.48 -8.89
C ALA A 382 -6.76 10.89 -9.28
N LEU A 383 -7.28 11.43 -10.40
CA LEU A 383 -6.94 12.78 -10.88
C LEU A 383 -7.43 13.85 -9.95
N GLU A 384 -8.70 13.76 -9.59
CA GLU A 384 -9.32 14.66 -8.62
C GLU A 384 -8.53 14.66 -7.30
N TRP A 385 -8.16 13.49 -6.79
CA TRP A 385 -7.40 13.39 -5.54
C TRP A 385 -6.02 14.03 -5.62
N ILE A 386 -5.26 13.74 -6.68
CA ILE A 386 -3.91 14.29 -6.84
C ILE A 386 -3.95 15.80 -7.03
N ILE A 387 -4.87 16.33 -7.85
CA ILE A 387 -5.05 17.77 -8.03
C ILE A 387 -5.44 18.44 -6.72
N GLN A 388 -6.33 17.83 -5.94
CA GLN A 388 -6.75 18.38 -4.65
C GLN A 388 -5.55 18.48 -3.69
N CYS A 389 -4.68 17.47 -3.66
CA CYS A 389 -3.45 17.51 -2.86
C CYS A 389 -2.50 18.61 -3.33
N VAL A 390 -2.36 18.81 -4.65
CA VAL A 390 -1.55 19.88 -5.23
C VAL A 390 -2.11 21.27 -4.90
N ALA A 391 -3.43 21.41 -4.93
CA ALA A 391 -4.14 22.67 -4.71
C ALA A 391 -4.29 23.06 -3.24
N TYR A 392 -4.00 22.16 -2.30
CA TYR A 392 -4.16 22.43 -0.87
C TYR A 392 -3.34 23.66 -0.44
N ASN A 393 -3.97 24.55 0.34
CA ASN A 393 -3.44 25.85 0.78
C ASN A 393 -2.98 26.81 -0.33
N ALA A 394 -3.27 26.54 -1.60
CA ALA A 394 -3.01 27.49 -2.68
C ALA A 394 -3.95 28.69 -2.58
N THR A 395 -3.40 29.90 -2.68
CA THR A 395 -4.20 31.14 -2.65
C THR A 395 -4.05 31.94 -3.93
N THR A 396 -2.85 31.93 -4.52
CA THR A 396 -2.54 32.72 -5.71
C THR A 396 -2.75 31.92 -7.00
N TYR A 397 -2.98 32.64 -8.10
CA TYR A 397 -3.03 32.06 -9.44
C TYR A 397 -1.67 31.43 -9.82
N ASP A 398 -0.58 32.13 -9.50
CA ASP A 398 0.79 31.73 -9.86
C ASP A 398 1.20 30.38 -9.27
N GLU A 399 0.75 30.06 -8.06
CA GLU A 399 1.02 28.76 -7.43
C GLU A 399 0.43 27.57 -8.20
N LEU A 400 -0.73 27.76 -8.85
CA LEU A 400 -1.38 26.72 -9.65
C LEU A 400 -1.26 26.98 -11.15
N LYS A 401 -0.37 27.88 -11.59
CA LYS A 401 -0.25 28.30 -12.99
C LYS A 401 -0.13 27.13 -13.95
N THR A 402 0.66 26.11 -13.60
CA THR A 402 0.79 24.89 -14.42
C THR A 402 -0.54 24.16 -14.61
N LEU A 403 -1.38 24.07 -13.58
CA LEU A 403 -2.72 23.49 -13.69
C LEU A 403 -3.64 24.34 -14.57
N TRP A 404 -3.60 25.66 -14.39
CA TRP A 404 -4.35 26.61 -15.21
C TRP A 404 -3.98 26.50 -16.70
N ASP A 405 -2.67 26.49 -17.01
CA ASP A 405 -2.16 26.36 -18.38
C ASP A 405 -2.60 25.03 -19.02
N ILE A 406 -2.59 23.93 -18.25
CA ILE A 406 -3.07 22.62 -18.72
C ILE A 406 -4.57 22.62 -18.98
N CYS A 407 -5.37 23.28 -18.15
CA CYS A 407 -6.81 23.40 -18.38
C CYS A 407 -7.13 24.34 -19.56
N ALA A 408 -6.26 25.32 -19.84
CA ALA A 408 -6.39 26.20 -20.99
C ALA A 408 -6.03 25.50 -22.32
N ASP A 409 -5.10 24.54 -22.30
CA ASP A 409 -4.69 23.75 -23.47
C ASP A 409 -5.86 22.91 -24.03
N SER A 410 -6.23 23.15 -25.29
CA SER A 410 -7.38 22.51 -25.95
C SER A 410 -7.28 20.98 -26.03
N GLU A 411 -6.06 20.42 -26.11
CA GLU A 411 -5.87 18.98 -26.22
C GLU A 411 -6.06 18.28 -24.86
N LYS A 412 -5.70 18.97 -23.77
CA LYS A 412 -5.72 18.43 -22.41
C LYS A 412 -6.97 18.82 -21.62
N ARG A 413 -7.66 19.91 -22.01
CA ARG A 413 -8.83 20.45 -21.32
C ARG A 413 -9.91 19.40 -21.05
N SER A 414 -10.21 18.55 -22.02
CA SER A 414 -11.24 17.49 -21.90
C SER A 414 -10.94 16.49 -20.77
N THR A 415 -9.66 16.27 -20.47
CA THR A 415 -9.19 15.36 -19.43
C THR A 415 -9.09 16.04 -18.07
N PHE A 416 -8.59 17.27 -18.02
CA PHE A 416 -8.17 17.91 -16.76
C PHE A 416 -9.17 18.92 -16.19
N LEU A 417 -10.01 19.54 -17.01
CA LEU A 417 -10.87 20.66 -16.56
C LEU A 417 -11.88 20.22 -15.49
N LEU A 418 -12.62 19.14 -15.75
CA LEU A 418 -13.61 18.64 -14.78
C LEU A 418 -12.94 18.25 -13.44
N PRO A 419 -11.90 17.39 -13.42
CA PRO A 419 -11.26 17.02 -12.17
C PRO A 419 -10.58 18.20 -11.46
N PHE A 420 -10.07 19.20 -12.20
CA PHE A 420 -9.58 20.44 -11.64
C PHE A 420 -10.68 21.20 -10.90
N LEU A 421 -11.83 21.43 -11.54
CA LEU A 421 -12.95 22.16 -10.92
C LEU A 421 -13.54 21.45 -9.70
N LEU A 422 -13.55 20.11 -9.70
CA LEU A 422 -14.04 19.32 -8.58
C LEU A 422 -13.04 19.24 -7.40
N ALA A 423 -11.75 19.43 -7.67
CA ALA A 423 -10.67 19.32 -6.68
C ALA A 423 -10.37 20.62 -5.93
N LEU A 424 -10.65 21.78 -6.53
CA LEU A 424 -10.36 23.07 -5.91
C LEU A 424 -11.35 23.42 -4.79
N SER A 425 -10.88 24.14 -3.77
CA SER A 425 -11.75 24.67 -2.72
C SER A 425 -12.69 25.74 -3.29
N SER A 426 -13.89 25.84 -2.70
CA SER A 426 -14.87 26.88 -3.06
C SER A 426 -14.29 28.29 -2.92
N ASP A 427 -13.44 28.49 -1.91
CA ASP A 427 -12.83 29.78 -1.61
C ASP A 427 -11.86 30.18 -2.72
N TYR A 428 -11.00 29.27 -3.16
CA TYR A 428 -10.09 29.52 -4.29
C TYR A 428 -10.86 29.80 -5.59
N ILE A 429 -11.87 28.98 -5.90
CA ILE A 429 -12.71 29.18 -7.09
C ILE A 429 -13.39 30.55 -7.05
N SER A 430 -13.89 30.98 -5.89
CA SER A 430 -14.58 32.28 -5.76
C SER A 430 -13.66 33.47 -6.02
N GLN A 431 -12.38 33.38 -5.59
CA GLN A 431 -11.39 34.43 -5.81
C GLN A 431 -10.97 34.53 -7.28
N HIS A 432 -10.88 33.40 -7.98
CA HIS A 432 -10.46 33.31 -9.38
C HIS A 432 -11.63 33.07 -10.36
N ALA A 433 -12.87 33.42 -9.94
CA ALA A 433 -14.09 33.06 -10.67
C ALA A 433 -14.11 33.57 -12.11
N LEU A 434 -13.58 34.78 -12.35
CA LEU A 434 -13.50 35.34 -13.71
C LEU A 434 -12.60 34.51 -14.63
N ASP A 435 -11.51 33.96 -14.10
CA ASP A 435 -10.59 33.14 -14.88
C ASP A 435 -11.15 31.73 -15.11
N VAL A 436 -11.87 31.18 -14.12
CA VAL A 436 -12.67 29.95 -14.32
C VAL A 436 -13.70 30.15 -15.43
N CYS A 437 -14.44 31.27 -15.44
CA CYS A 437 -15.43 31.54 -16.48
C CYS A 437 -14.82 31.63 -17.88
N LYS A 438 -13.60 32.18 -18.01
CA LYS A 438 -12.88 32.18 -19.29
C LYS A 438 -12.51 30.76 -19.75
N LEU A 439 -12.11 29.89 -18.83
CA LEU A 439 -11.80 28.49 -19.18
C LEU A 439 -13.04 27.72 -19.67
N VAL A 440 -14.21 27.94 -19.05
CA VAL A 440 -15.45 27.22 -19.37
C VAL A 440 -16.18 27.83 -20.57
N GLY A 441 -16.06 29.13 -20.79
CA GLY A 441 -16.74 29.85 -21.88
C GLY A 441 -16.03 29.84 -23.24
N CYS A 442 -14.87 29.18 -23.35
CA CYS A 442 -14.05 29.14 -24.57
C CYS A 442 -14.18 27.84 -25.36
#